data_AF-A0A940TSQ4-F1
#
_entry.id   AF-A0A940TSQ4-F1
#
_cell.length_a   1.000
_cell.length_b   1.000
_cell.length_c   1.000
_cell.angle_alpha   90.00
_cell.angle_beta   90.00
_cell.angle_gamma   90.00
#
_symmetry.space_group_name_H-M   'P 1'
#
loop_
_entity.id
_entity.type
_entity.pdbx_description
1 polymer ?
#
loop_
_entity_poly.entity_id
_entity_poly.type
_entity_poly.pdbx_seq_one_letter_code
_entity_poly.pdbx_strand_id
1 'polypeptide(L)'
;MSNRLYAPTSLAKRMVLLYRSLNLNQIEVENPTTGLRMIYIGEGESLNYVRKIFFVDAKETKTTHLPIWSLNQRIKQLTSSNTLIFVEINRVLKHLIPPGGLLTFPWIRQQVWLNSNDHLKRKPKIEATFGRKVRKFNYRFQITRDDELVQKFYEELYLPYITARFENTSHARALSELRAAIKSGFLLQVFDHDIWISGAICRVKKKEICAFAFGHLPDTQYDLHWGALSATYYFIFKWADEHSVEKVDLLRSRPNTGDGVYEHKRRW
;
A
#
# COMPACT_ATOMS: atom_id res chain seq x y z
N MET A 1 -8.03 19.96 7.73
CA MET A 1 -7.45 19.76 6.38
C MET A 1 -6.26 20.71 6.16
N SER A 2 -5.04 20.33 6.53
CA SER A 2 -3.82 21.14 6.27
C SER A 2 -2.89 20.40 5.29
N ASN A 3 -3.09 20.64 4.00
CA ASN A 3 -2.30 20.03 2.92
C ASN A 3 -1.15 20.92 2.42
N ARG A 4 -0.75 21.96 3.17
CA ARG A 4 0.09 23.05 2.63
C ARG A 4 1.61 22.86 2.70
N LEU A 5 2.14 21.84 3.38
CA LEU A 5 3.59 21.73 3.63
C LEU A 5 4.36 20.70 2.78
N TYR A 6 3.74 20.10 1.76
CA TYR A 6 4.42 19.15 0.83
C TYR A 6 4.53 19.67 -0.62
N ALA A 7 4.30 20.96 -0.87
CA ALA A 7 4.01 21.46 -2.22
C ALA A 7 5.18 21.42 -3.23
N PRO A 8 6.39 21.95 -2.97
CA PRO A 8 7.35 22.23 -4.05
C PRO A 8 8.04 20.97 -4.60
N THR A 9 8.52 20.07 -3.75
CA THR A 9 9.19 18.82 -4.18
C THR A 9 8.22 17.87 -4.89
N SER A 10 6.94 17.92 -4.53
CA SER A 10 5.89 17.13 -5.19
C SER A 10 5.61 17.62 -6.61
N LEU A 11 5.74 18.93 -6.87
CA LEU A 11 5.49 19.50 -8.19
C LEU A 11 6.64 19.20 -9.14
N ALA A 12 7.90 19.40 -8.72
CA ALA A 12 9.07 19.10 -9.55
C ALA A 12 9.07 17.64 -10.01
N LYS A 13 8.82 16.69 -9.09
CA LYS A 13 8.69 15.26 -9.44
C LYS A 13 7.56 15.02 -10.44
N ARG A 14 6.40 15.69 -10.28
CA ARG A 14 5.30 15.57 -11.24
C ARG A 14 5.67 16.12 -12.61
N MET A 15 6.40 17.23 -12.68
CA MET A 15 6.88 17.78 -13.96
C MET A 15 7.82 16.81 -14.66
N VAL A 16 8.77 16.22 -13.92
CA VAL A 16 9.69 15.20 -14.46
C VAL A 16 8.93 13.98 -14.98
N LEU A 17 7.80 13.61 -14.37
CA LEU A 17 7.01 12.45 -14.81
C LEU A 17 6.04 12.75 -15.97
N LEU A 18 5.91 14.00 -16.42
CA LEU A 18 4.97 14.35 -17.50
C LEU A 18 5.25 13.62 -18.82
N TYR A 19 6.50 13.26 -19.11
CA TYR A 19 6.83 12.55 -20.34
C TYR A 19 6.08 11.22 -20.46
N ARG A 20 5.75 10.57 -19.33
CA ARG A 20 4.97 9.32 -19.29
C ARG A 20 3.54 9.52 -19.76
N SER A 21 3.01 10.72 -19.58
CA SER A 21 1.64 11.03 -19.99
C SER A 21 1.53 11.34 -21.48
N LEU A 22 2.63 11.51 -22.23
CA LEU A 22 2.58 11.95 -23.64
C LEU A 22 1.83 10.97 -24.54
N ASN A 23 2.05 9.67 -24.32
CA ASN A 23 1.37 8.58 -25.00
C ASN A 23 0.76 7.64 -23.95
N LEU A 24 -0.56 7.66 -23.84
CA LEU A 24 -1.31 6.84 -22.89
C LEU A 24 -1.66 5.49 -23.52
N ASN A 25 -1.76 4.46 -22.68
CA ASN A 25 -2.32 3.17 -23.07
C ASN A 25 -3.83 3.23 -22.95
N GLN A 26 -4.55 2.94 -24.02
CA GLN A 26 -5.98 2.69 -24.02
C GLN A 26 -6.23 1.19 -24.15
N ILE A 27 -6.85 0.60 -23.13
CA ILE A 27 -7.19 -0.82 -23.07
C ILE A 27 -8.70 -0.93 -22.89
N GLU A 28 -9.33 -1.68 -23.78
CA GLU A 28 -10.75 -1.94 -23.75
C GLU A 28 -11.00 -3.39 -23.36
N VAL A 29 -11.93 -3.59 -22.44
CA VAL A 29 -12.41 -4.89 -22.03
C VAL A 29 -13.93 -4.87 -21.96
N GLU A 30 -14.54 -6.03 -22.12
CA GLU A 30 -15.98 -6.21 -21.97
C GLU A 30 -16.25 -7.31 -20.95
N ASN A 31 -17.14 -7.03 -20.00
CA ASN A 31 -17.59 -8.04 -19.05
C ASN A 31 -18.65 -8.93 -19.74
N PRO A 32 -18.39 -10.22 -19.94
CA PRO A 32 -19.28 -11.09 -20.72
C PRO A 32 -20.64 -11.34 -20.06
N THR A 33 -20.74 -11.15 -18.74
CA THR A 33 -21.97 -11.41 -17.97
C THR A 33 -22.90 -10.22 -17.96
N THR A 34 -22.34 -9.00 -17.90
CA THR A 34 -23.13 -7.75 -17.77
C THR A 34 -23.20 -6.94 -19.06
N GLY A 35 -22.36 -7.27 -20.05
CA GLY A 35 -22.14 -6.43 -21.24
C GLY A 35 -21.49 -5.08 -20.92
N LEU A 36 -21.06 -4.85 -19.66
CA LEU A 36 -20.43 -3.59 -19.26
C LEU A 36 -19.09 -3.46 -19.97
N ARG A 37 -18.96 -2.40 -20.78
CA ARG A 37 -17.69 -2.04 -21.41
C ARG A 37 -16.84 -1.26 -20.42
N MET A 38 -15.62 -1.71 -20.17
CA MET A 38 -14.69 -1.01 -19.31
C MET A 38 -13.45 -0.60 -20.09
N ILE A 39 -13.02 0.63 -19.89
CA ILE A 39 -11.93 1.21 -20.64
C ILE A 39 -10.93 1.80 -19.66
N TYR A 40 -9.68 1.39 -19.75
CA TYR A 40 -8.57 2.02 -19.07
C TYR A 40 -7.83 2.93 -20.05
N ILE A 41 -7.56 4.18 -19.66
CA ILE A 41 -6.73 5.12 -20.40
C ILE A 41 -5.68 5.68 -19.43
N GLY A 42 -4.40 5.35 -19.61
CA GLY A 42 -3.37 5.89 -18.72
C GLY A 42 -1.95 5.41 -18.91
N GLU A 43 -1.10 5.82 -17.97
CA GLU A 43 0.36 5.59 -17.98
C GLU A 43 0.77 4.13 -17.72
N GLY A 44 -0.14 3.29 -17.24
CA GLY A 44 0.04 1.87 -16.98
C GLY A 44 0.31 1.49 -15.53
N GLU A 45 0.67 2.43 -14.63
CA GLU A 45 1.07 2.08 -13.25
C GLU A 45 -0.05 1.41 -12.44
N SER A 46 -1.30 1.80 -12.65
CA SER A 46 -2.46 1.21 -11.97
C SER A 46 -3.20 0.17 -12.82
N LEU A 47 -2.71 -0.15 -14.03
CA LEU A 47 -3.40 -1.05 -14.95
C LEU A 47 -3.60 -2.46 -14.36
N ASN A 48 -2.52 -3.07 -13.84
CA ASN A 48 -2.61 -4.41 -13.25
C ASN A 48 -3.58 -4.45 -12.05
N TYR A 49 -3.61 -3.37 -11.28
CA TYR A 49 -4.53 -3.21 -10.17
C TYR A 49 -6.00 -3.11 -10.64
N VAL A 50 -6.28 -2.23 -11.61
CA VAL A 50 -7.62 -2.09 -12.20
C VAL A 50 -8.07 -3.39 -12.83
N ARG A 51 -7.18 -4.09 -13.55
CA ARG A 51 -7.43 -5.42 -14.12
C ARG A 51 -7.88 -6.42 -13.05
N LYS A 52 -7.12 -6.53 -11.96
CA LYS A 52 -7.42 -7.47 -10.87
C LYS A 52 -8.75 -7.21 -10.17
N ILE A 53 -9.25 -5.98 -10.17
CA ILE A 53 -10.45 -5.62 -9.39
C ILE A 53 -11.69 -5.56 -10.27
N PHE A 54 -11.57 -4.96 -11.44
CA PHE A 54 -12.71 -4.70 -12.31
C PHE A 54 -12.76 -5.66 -13.49
N PHE A 55 -11.63 -6.24 -13.92
CA PHE A 55 -11.52 -7.01 -15.17
C PHE A 55 -11.28 -8.51 -14.94
N VAL A 56 -11.63 -9.06 -13.77
CA VAL A 56 -11.37 -10.48 -13.40
C VAL A 56 -11.83 -11.44 -14.50
N ASP A 57 -12.99 -11.18 -15.10
CA ASP A 57 -13.59 -12.02 -16.15
C ASP A 57 -13.67 -11.32 -17.52
N ALA A 58 -13.05 -10.14 -17.65
CA ALA A 58 -13.20 -9.35 -18.85
C ALA A 58 -12.16 -9.78 -19.90
N LYS A 59 -12.61 -9.98 -21.14
CA LYS A 59 -11.71 -10.27 -22.26
C LYS A 59 -11.15 -8.96 -22.80
N GLU A 60 -9.84 -8.88 -22.95
CA GLU A 60 -9.20 -7.77 -23.64
C GLU A 60 -9.61 -7.79 -25.11
N THR A 61 -10.30 -6.73 -25.53
CA THR A 61 -10.80 -6.62 -26.91
C THR A 61 -9.86 -5.79 -27.76
N LYS A 62 -9.18 -4.80 -27.16
CA LYS A 62 -8.34 -3.87 -27.89
C LYS A 62 -7.33 -3.16 -27.00
N THR A 63 -6.10 -3.06 -27.51
CA THR A 63 -5.05 -2.20 -26.96
C THR A 63 -4.59 -1.19 -28.02
N THR A 64 -4.54 0.08 -27.65
CA THR A 64 -4.12 1.18 -28.53
C THR A 64 -3.33 2.23 -27.75
N HIS A 65 -2.50 3.00 -28.46
CA HIS A 65 -1.85 4.18 -27.90
C HIS A 65 -2.67 5.42 -28.21
N LEU A 66 -2.81 6.29 -27.21
CA LEU A 66 -3.57 7.53 -27.30
C LEU A 66 -2.65 8.70 -26.94
N PRO A 67 -2.37 9.62 -27.87
CA PRO A 67 -1.64 10.82 -27.51
C PRO A 67 -2.47 11.70 -26.57
N ILE A 68 -1.80 12.35 -25.63
CA ILE A 68 -2.44 13.08 -24.53
C ILE A 68 -3.37 14.20 -24.98
N TRP A 69 -3.06 14.87 -26.09
CA TRP A 69 -3.87 15.96 -26.64
C TRP A 69 -5.24 15.47 -27.15
N SER A 70 -5.35 14.20 -27.53
CA SER A 70 -6.60 13.58 -27.98
C SER A 70 -7.45 13.04 -26.83
N LEU A 71 -6.97 13.09 -25.58
CA LEU A 71 -7.63 12.49 -24.41
C LEU A 71 -9.06 12.99 -24.22
N ASN A 72 -9.28 14.31 -24.28
CA ASN A 72 -10.60 14.90 -24.04
C ASN A 72 -11.64 14.40 -25.04
N GLN A 73 -11.32 14.51 -26.33
CA GLN A 73 -12.19 14.10 -27.42
C GLN A 73 -12.44 12.59 -27.36
N ARG A 74 -11.41 11.81 -27.06
CA ARG A 74 -11.53 10.35 -26.97
C ARG A 74 -12.46 9.92 -25.84
N ILE A 75 -12.34 10.51 -24.65
CA ILE A 75 -13.25 10.22 -23.53
C ILE A 75 -14.69 10.54 -23.93
N LYS A 76 -14.94 11.71 -24.56
CA LYS A 76 -16.27 12.10 -25.02
C LYS A 76 -16.85 11.09 -26.02
N GLN A 77 -16.05 10.61 -26.97
CA GLN A 77 -16.47 9.61 -27.96
C GLN A 77 -16.79 8.24 -27.33
N LEU A 78 -16.08 7.87 -26.27
CA LEU A 78 -16.23 6.59 -25.60
C LEU A 78 -17.34 6.60 -24.54
N THR A 79 -17.79 7.78 -24.12
CA THR A 79 -18.83 7.92 -23.09
C THR A 79 -20.16 7.45 -23.65
N SER A 80 -20.73 6.41 -23.04
CA SER A 80 -22.05 5.87 -23.35
C SER A 80 -22.70 5.35 -22.08
N SER A 81 -24.00 5.04 -22.10
CA SER A 81 -24.78 4.61 -20.93
C SER A 81 -24.27 3.31 -20.28
N ASN A 82 -23.47 2.51 -20.98
CA ASN A 82 -22.92 1.24 -20.49
C ASN A 82 -21.38 1.18 -20.56
N THR A 83 -20.71 2.30 -20.30
CA THR A 83 -19.24 2.35 -20.31
C THR A 83 -18.68 2.93 -19.01
N LEU A 84 -17.75 2.20 -18.39
CA LEU A 84 -16.95 2.68 -17.27
C LEU A 84 -15.53 3.01 -17.76
N ILE A 85 -15.11 4.26 -17.61
CA ILE A 85 -13.80 4.73 -18.06
C ILE A 85 -12.92 5.07 -16.86
N PHE A 86 -11.79 4.37 -16.74
CA PHE A 86 -10.72 4.67 -15.81
C PHE A 86 -9.67 5.52 -16.50
N VAL A 87 -9.38 6.69 -15.94
CA VAL A 87 -8.35 7.60 -16.46
C VAL A 87 -7.23 7.75 -15.44
N GLU A 88 -6.04 7.28 -15.79
CA GLU A 88 -4.83 7.43 -14.98
C GLU A 88 -3.86 8.38 -15.68
N ILE A 89 -3.79 9.62 -15.19
CA ILE A 89 -2.90 10.65 -15.72
C ILE A 89 -2.24 11.45 -14.60
N ASN A 90 -1.12 12.09 -14.93
CA ASN A 90 -0.52 13.10 -14.10
C ASN A 90 -1.52 14.20 -13.72
N ARG A 91 -1.59 14.52 -12.42
CA ARG A 91 -2.55 15.49 -11.87
C ARG A 91 -2.47 16.89 -12.48
N VAL A 92 -1.30 17.30 -12.98
CA VAL A 92 -1.13 18.61 -13.66
C VAL A 92 -1.98 18.69 -14.94
N LEU A 93 -2.25 17.53 -15.56
CA LEU A 93 -3.02 17.39 -16.79
C LEU A 93 -4.52 17.20 -16.56
N LYS A 94 -5.02 17.40 -15.32
CA LYS A 94 -6.44 17.23 -14.98
C LYS A 94 -7.38 18.01 -15.92
N HIS A 95 -6.95 19.18 -16.40
CA HIS A 95 -7.74 20.04 -17.28
C HIS A 95 -8.05 19.40 -18.65
N LEU A 96 -7.33 18.34 -19.05
CA LEU A 96 -7.59 17.59 -20.28
C LEU A 96 -8.74 16.59 -20.13
N ILE A 97 -9.15 16.26 -18.90
CA ILE A 97 -10.28 15.36 -18.65
C ILE A 97 -11.59 16.16 -18.76
N PRO A 98 -12.61 15.69 -19.50
CA PRO A 98 -13.91 16.35 -19.52
C PRO A 98 -14.56 16.40 -18.12
N PRO A 99 -15.44 17.39 -17.85
CA PRO A 99 -16.17 17.45 -16.59
C PRO A 99 -17.10 16.23 -16.41
N GLY A 100 -17.47 15.94 -15.16
CA GLY A 100 -18.37 14.83 -14.81
C GLY A 100 -17.67 13.56 -14.28
N GLY A 101 -16.34 13.48 -14.35
CA GLY A 101 -15.57 12.40 -13.74
C GLY A 101 -15.42 12.54 -12.22
N LEU A 102 -15.31 11.41 -11.52
CA LEU A 102 -14.98 11.34 -10.09
C LEU A 102 -13.47 11.17 -9.90
N LEU A 103 -12.86 12.06 -9.11
CA LEU A 103 -11.45 11.90 -8.74
C LEU A 103 -11.32 10.80 -7.69
N THR A 104 -10.59 9.74 -8.02
CA THR A 104 -10.23 8.71 -7.06
C THR A 104 -8.83 8.98 -6.49
N PHE A 105 -8.62 8.63 -5.23
CA PHE A 105 -7.29 8.62 -4.64
C PHE A 105 -6.75 7.19 -4.75
N PRO A 106 -5.81 6.92 -5.67
CA PRO A 106 -5.28 5.56 -5.85
C PRO A 106 -4.61 5.05 -4.56
N TRP A 107 -4.17 5.97 -3.70
CA TRP A 107 -3.49 5.65 -2.47
C TRP A 107 -3.99 6.56 -1.34
N ILE A 108 -4.43 5.94 -0.25
CA ILE A 108 -4.80 6.64 0.98
C ILE A 108 -3.75 6.34 2.05
N ARG A 109 -3.36 7.36 2.82
CA ARG A 109 -2.42 7.19 3.93
C ARG A 109 -3.22 6.86 5.19
N GLN A 110 -2.86 5.78 5.87
CA GLN A 110 -3.52 5.34 7.10
C GLN A 110 -2.62 5.69 8.28
N GLN A 111 -3.13 6.53 9.17
CA GLN A 111 -2.43 6.99 10.38
C GLN A 111 -3.35 6.78 11.57
N VAL A 112 -2.77 6.29 12.67
CA VAL A 112 -3.47 6.07 13.93
C VAL A 112 -2.89 7.02 14.96
N TRP A 113 -3.73 7.90 15.50
CA TRP A 113 -3.36 8.77 16.61
C TRP A 113 -3.66 8.04 17.91
N LEU A 114 -2.63 7.77 18.71
CA LEU A 114 -2.76 6.89 19.89
C LEU A 114 -3.66 7.51 20.98
N ASN A 115 -3.67 8.83 21.08
CA ASN A 115 -4.53 9.56 22.03
C ASN A 115 -5.93 9.89 21.48
N SER A 116 -6.29 9.40 20.29
CA SER A 116 -7.63 9.64 19.74
C SER A 116 -8.68 8.78 20.43
N ASN A 117 -9.89 9.32 20.61
CA ASN A 117 -11.03 8.59 21.15
C ASN A 117 -11.32 7.29 20.38
N ASP A 118 -11.14 7.31 19.05
CA ASP A 118 -11.35 6.14 18.20
C ASP A 118 -10.36 5.02 18.52
N HIS A 119 -9.07 5.34 18.68
CA HIS A 119 -8.06 4.34 19.03
C HIS A 119 -8.27 3.81 20.46
N LEU A 120 -8.52 4.70 21.43
CA LEU A 120 -8.78 4.31 22.82
C LEU A 120 -9.98 3.35 22.94
N LYS A 121 -11.05 3.58 22.17
CA LYS A 121 -12.20 2.66 22.11
C LYS A 121 -11.87 1.32 21.46
N ARG A 122 -10.94 1.27 20.51
CA ARG A 122 -10.52 0.03 19.82
C ARG A 122 -9.51 -0.78 20.62
N LYS A 123 -8.72 -0.15 21.47
CA LYS A 123 -7.63 -0.77 22.22
C LYS A 123 -8.03 -2.07 22.96
N PRO A 124 -9.18 -2.16 23.68
CA PRO A 124 -9.61 -3.42 24.29
C PRO A 124 -9.84 -4.54 23.27
N LYS A 125 -10.38 -4.22 22.09
CA LYS A 125 -10.60 -5.19 21.01
C LYS A 125 -9.29 -5.63 20.37
N ILE A 126 -8.33 -4.72 20.21
CA ILE A 126 -6.97 -5.02 19.73
C ILE A 126 -6.30 -6.00 20.70
N GLU A 127 -6.38 -5.74 22.01
CA GLU A 127 -5.85 -6.63 23.06
C GLU A 127 -6.52 -8.00 23.07
N ALA A 128 -7.86 -8.04 23.00
CA ALA A 128 -8.63 -9.28 23.00
C ALA A 128 -8.39 -10.14 21.74
N THR A 129 -8.12 -9.50 20.60
CA THR A 129 -7.93 -10.18 19.31
C THR A 129 -6.48 -10.54 19.06
N PHE A 130 -5.60 -9.55 19.05
CA PHE A 130 -4.19 -9.71 18.67
C PHE A 130 -3.31 -10.00 19.88
N GLY A 131 -3.52 -9.32 21.00
CA GLY A 131 -2.81 -9.59 22.25
C GLY A 131 -3.05 -11.03 22.74
N ARG A 132 -4.29 -11.54 22.62
CA ARG A 132 -4.61 -12.95 22.90
C ARG A 132 -3.82 -13.91 22.01
N LYS A 133 -3.69 -13.64 20.70
CA LYS A 133 -2.91 -14.48 19.78
C LYS A 133 -1.42 -14.47 20.15
N VAL A 134 -0.86 -13.29 20.42
CA VAL A 134 0.52 -13.13 20.89
C VAL A 134 0.78 -13.98 22.12
N ARG A 135 -0.12 -13.95 23.11
CA ARG A 135 0.00 -14.81 24.32
C ARG A 135 -0.18 -16.29 24.01
N LYS A 136 -1.16 -16.66 23.18
CA LYS A 136 -1.46 -18.05 22.80
C LYS A 136 -0.26 -18.74 22.15
N PHE A 137 0.42 -18.05 21.24
CA PHE A 137 1.59 -18.56 20.51
C PHE A 137 2.92 -18.18 21.17
N ASN A 138 2.88 -17.56 22.36
CA ASN A 138 4.05 -17.09 23.08
C ASN A 138 5.03 -16.25 22.23
N TYR A 139 4.49 -15.41 21.34
CA TYR A 139 5.31 -14.57 20.49
C TYR A 139 6.09 -13.57 21.33
N ARG A 140 7.38 -13.44 21.00
CA ARG A 140 8.29 -12.47 21.60
C ARG A 140 8.72 -11.47 20.54
N PHE A 141 9.16 -10.29 20.96
CA PHE A 141 9.78 -9.35 20.04
C PHE A 141 11.09 -8.79 20.59
N GLN A 142 11.96 -8.42 19.67
CA GLN A 142 13.19 -7.70 19.94
C GLN A 142 13.31 -6.52 18.97
N ILE A 143 14.12 -5.55 19.34
CA ILE A 143 14.40 -4.37 18.53
C ILE A 143 15.91 -4.27 18.34
N THR A 144 16.34 -4.05 17.11
CA THR A 144 17.75 -3.91 16.76
C THR A 144 17.97 -2.80 15.73
N ARG A 145 19.20 -2.32 15.64
CA ARG A 145 19.71 -1.43 14.58
C ARG A 145 20.89 -2.06 13.82
N ASP A 146 21.17 -3.33 14.08
CA ASP A 146 22.22 -4.08 13.44
C ASP A 146 21.98 -4.17 11.92
N ASP A 147 23.00 -3.79 11.14
CA ASP A 147 22.93 -3.77 9.68
C ASP A 147 22.91 -5.19 9.09
N GLU A 148 23.60 -6.14 9.70
CA GLU A 148 23.61 -7.54 9.25
C GLU A 148 22.21 -8.16 9.41
N LEU A 149 21.55 -7.87 10.54
CA LEU A 149 20.18 -8.31 10.75
C LEU A 149 19.20 -7.62 9.79
N VAL A 150 19.46 -6.38 9.36
CA VAL A 150 18.63 -5.70 8.35
C VAL A 150 18.80 -6.32 6.97
N GLN A 151 20.02 -6.72 6.61
CA GLN A 151 20.26 -7.49 5.40
C GLN A 151 19.56 -8.84 5.45
N LYS A 152 19.68 -9.58 6.56
CA LYS A 152 18.97 -10.85 6.79
C LYS A 152 17.45 -10.68 6.69
N PHE A 153 16.89 -9.63 7.31
CA PHE A 153 15.47 -9.30 7.17
C PHE A 153 15.07 -9.09 5.71
N TYR A 154 15.90 -8.37 4.95
CA TYR A 154 15.62 -8.07 3.55
C TYR A 154 15.54 -9.33 2.69
N GLU A 155 16.54 -10.20 2.85
CA GLU A 155 16.74 -11.39 2.02
C GLU A 155 15.80 -12.53 2.41
N GLU A 156 15.58 -12.77 3.71
CA GLU A 156 14.85 -13.95 4.18
C GLU A 156 13.37 -13.69 4.47
N LEU A 157 13.00 -12.46 4.86
CA LEU A 157 11.62 -12.15 5.29
C LEU A 157 10.91 -11.14 4.41
N TYR A 158 11.56 -10.06 3.97
CA TYR A 158 10.89 -8.96 3.28
C TYR A 158 10.68 -9.26 1.79
N LEU A 159 11.77 -9.51 1.07
CA LEU A 159 11.72 -9.67 -0.38
C LEU A 159 10.94 -10.93 -0.79
N PRO A 160 11.12 -12.11 -0.15
CA PRO A 160 10.32 -13.29 -0.45
C PRO A 160 8.84 -13.05 -0.18
N TYR A 161 8.50 -12.48 0.98
CA TYR A 161 7.11 -12.18 1.35
C TYR A 161 6.42 -11.21 0.38
N ILE A 162 7.07 -10.08 0.05
CA ILE A 162 6.48 -9.08 -0.85
C ILE A 162 6.33 -9.64 -2.26
N THR A 163 7.32 -10.41 -2.73
CA THR A 163 7.27 -11.05 -4.05
C THR A 163 6.15 -12.08 -4.11
N ALA A 164 6.05 -12.97 -3.13
CA ALA A 164 4.99 -13.99 -3.08
C ALA A 164 3.59 -13.37 -2.94
N ARG A 165 3.45 -12.31 -2.13
CA ARG A 165 2.14 -11.70 -1.85
C ARG A 165 1.61 -10.83 -2.98
N PHE A 166 2.49 -10.14 -3.70
CA PHE A 166 2.08 -9.12 -4.68
C PHE A 166 2.54 -9.43 -6.11
N GLU A 167 3.33 -10.49 -6.32
CA GLU A 167 3.78 -10.97 -7.63
C GLU A 167 4.30 -9.82 -8.51
N ASN A 168 3.79 -9.73 -9.74
CA ASN A 168 4.12 -8.73 -10.77
C ASN A 168 3.66 -7.30 -10.41
N THR A 169 2.96 -7.10 -9.29
CA THR A 169 2.55 -5.77 -8.80
C THR A 169 3.41 -5.28 -7.64
N SER A 170 4.40 -6.08 -7.22
CA SER A 170 5.32 -5.71 -6.16
C SER A 170 6.29 -4.61 -6.62
N HIS A 171 6.35 -3.52 -5.85
CA HIS A 171 7.45 -2.57 -5.91
C HIS A 171 8.20 -2.66 -4.59
N ALA A 172 9.05 -3.68 -4.48
CA ALA A 172 9.89 -3.86 -3.30
C ALA A 172 10.82 -2.65 -3.13
N ARG A 173 10.97 -2.20 -1.89
CA ARG A 173 11.94 -1.18 -1.51
C ARG A 173 13.34 -1.75 -1.68
N ALA A 174 14.31 -0.91 -2.02
CA ALA A 174 15.70 -1.35 -2.03
C ALA A 174 16.22 -1.54 -0.59
N LEU A 175 17.19 -2.46 -0.41
CA LEU A 175 17.90 -2.65 0.86
C LEU A 175 18.48 -1.33 1.41
N SER A 176 19.02 -0.48 0.52
CA SER A 176 19.54 0.83 0.88
C SER A 176 18.49 1.76 1.50
N GLU A 177 17.23 1.67 1.08
CA GLU A 177 16.13 2.41 1.70
C GLU A 177 15.82 1.90 3.11
N LEU A 178 15.89 0.57 3.32
CA LEU A 178 15.69 -0.02 4.65
C LEU A 178 16.81 0.38 5.60
N ARG A 179 18.07 0.30 5.14
CA ARG A 179 19.26 0.80 5.87
C ARG A 179 19.16 2.29 6.19
N ALA A 180 18.63 3.10 5.28
CA ALA A 180 18.40 4.52 5.56
C ALA A 180 17.31 4.74 6.62
N ALA A 181 16.25 3.91 6.63
CA ALA A 181 15.16 4.03 7.58
C ALA A 181 15.60 3.73 9.03
N ILE A 182 16.43 2.70 9.24
CA ILE A 182 16.89 2.32 10.59
C ILE A 182 17.81 3.37 11.24
N LYS A 183 18.48 4.24 10.47
CA LYS A 183 19.29 5.35 11.02
C LYS A 183 18.51 6.27 11.95
N SER A 184 17.19 6.35 11.76
CA SER A 184 16.27 7.12 12.61
C SER A 184 15.20 6.22 13.22
N GLY A 185 15.41 4.92 13.29
CA GLY A 185 14.39 3.97 13.65
C GLY A 185 14.99 2.67 14.17
N PHE A 186 14.41 1.56 13.75
CA PHE A 186 14.84 0.23 14.15
C PHE A 186 14.20 -0.86 13.29
N LEU A 187 14.77 -2.06 13.36
CA LEU A 187 14.15 -3.31 12.95
C LEU A 187 13.47 -3.94 14.16
N LEU A 188 12.17 -4.21 14.06
CA LEU A 188 11.43 -5.02 15.02
C LEU A 188 11.40 -6.46 14.51
N GLN A 189 11.84 -7.39 15.35
CA GLN A 189 11.88 -8.83 15.08
C GLN A 189 10.82 -9.51 15.94
N VAL A 190 10.04 -10.40 15.34
CA VAL A 190 9.04 -11.24 16.04
C VAL A 190 9.49 -12.68 15.97
N PHE A 191 9.51 -13.33 17.14
CA PHE A 191 9.98 -14.68 17.31
C PHE A 191 8.85 -15.60 17.78
N ASP A 192 8.86 -16.81 17.22
CA ASP A 192 8.19 -17.99 17.77
C ASP A 192 9.29 -18.91 18.32
N HIS A 193 9.33 -19.06 19.65
CA HIS A 193 10.50 -19.61 20.34
C HIS A 193 11.77 -18.86 19.89
N ASP A 194 12.76 -19.53 19.32
CA ASP A 194 14.02 -18.93 18.87
C ASP A 194 14.07 -18.69 17.35
N ILE A 195 12.96 -18.91 16.65
CA ILE A 195 12.84 -18.72 15.21
C ILE A 195 12.32 -17.31 14.94
N TRP A 196 13.04 -16.55 14.12
CA TRP A 196 12.59 -15.24 13.66
C TRP A 196 11.59 -15.39 12.50
N ILE A 197 10.31 -15.17 12.79
CA ILE A 197 9.19 -15.50 11.90
C ILE A 197 8.61 -14.30 11.15
N SER A 198 8.72 -13.10 11.71
CA SER A 198 8.22 -11.87 11.10
C SER A 198 8.99 -10.66 11.59
N GLY A 199 8.89 -9.53 10.90
CA GLY A 199 9.46 -8.29 11.38
C GLY A 199 8.97 -7.08 10.62
N ALA A 200 9.39 -5.91 11.12
CA ALA A 200 9.14 -4.64 10.45
C ALA A 200 10.30 -3.68 10.60
N ILE A 201 10.66 -3.03 9.51
CA ILE A 201 11.50 -1.83 9.55
C ILE A 201 10.61 -0.67 9.95
N CYS A 202 10.95 -0.02 11.05
CA CYS A 202 10.26 1.14 11.57
C CYS A 202 11.18 2.36 11.46
N ARG A 203 10.61 3.50 11.07
CA ARG A 203 11.30 4.80 11.11
C ARG A 203 10.64 5.68 12.16
N VAL A 204 11.41 6.29 13.04
CA VAL A 204 10.90 7.19 14.08
C VAL A 204 11.29 8.62 13.73
N LYS A 205 10.32 9.53 13.81
CA LYS A 205 10.58 10.97 13.62
C LYS A 205 9.72 11.75 14.58
N LYS A 206 10.36 12.44 15.54
CA LYS A 206 9.66 13.11 16.64
C LYS A 206 8.74 12.10 17.35
N LYS A 207 7.46 12.42 17.50
CA LYS A 207 6.44 11.57 18.12
C LYS A 207 5.62 10.76 17.11
N GLU A 208 6.23 10.40 15.99
CA GLU A 208 5.63 9.54 14.96
C GLU A 208 6.53 8.35 14.69
N ILE A 209 5.95 7.14 14.70
CA ILE A 209 6.58 5.94 14.17
C ILE A 209 5.92 5.58 12.84
N CYS A 210 6.72 5.25 11.84
CA CYS A 210 6.28 4.84 10.52
C CYS A 210 6.65 3.37 10.30
N ALA A 211 5.65 2.51 10.14
CA ALA A 211 5.85 1.11 9.80
C ALA A 211 6.22 0.99 8.31
N PHE A 212 7.53 0.98 8.03
CA PHE A 212 8.09 1.30 6.72
C PHE A 212 8.09 0.12 5.75
N ALA A 213 8.38 -1.07 6.26
CA ALA A 213 8.37 -2.33 5.54
C ALA A 213 8.04 -3.48 6.50
N PHE A 214 7.32 -4.50 6.02
CA PHE A 214 6.95 -5.70 6.78
C PHE A 214 7.47 -6.93 6.05
N GLY A 215 8.02 -7.87 6.81
CA GLY A 215 8.49 -9.17 6.31
C GLY A 215 7.91 -10.30 7.14
N HIS A 216 7.85 -11.46 6.52
CA HIS A 216 7.33 -12.70 7.08
C HIS A 216 8.07 -13.86 6.44
N LEU A 217 8.32 -14.94 7.18
CA LEU A 217 8.82 -16.14 6.54
C LEU A 217 7.84 -16.60 5.43
N PRO A 218 8.31 -17.27 4.37
CA PRO A 218 7.41 -17.81 3.36
C PRO A 218 6.31 -18.69 3.99
N ASP A 219 5.10 -18.66 3.44
CA ASP A 219 3.95 -19.42 3.97
C ASP A 219 4.21 -20.94 4.03
N THR A 220 5.11 -21.44 3.20
CA THR A 220 5.58 -22.84 3.20
C THR A 220 6.42 -23.19 4.44
N GLN A 221 6.96 -22.19 5.14
CA GLN A 221 7.78 -22.36 6.35
C GLN A 221 7.03 -21.94 7.61
N TYR A 222 6.19 -20.92 7.53
CA TYR A 222 5.40 -20.43 8.65
C TYR A 222 4.06 -19.93 8.16
N ASP A 223 2.96 -20.48 8.67
CA ASP A 223 1.66 -20.15 8.10
C ASP A 223 1.14 -18.79 8.60
N LEU A 224 0.76 -17.92 7.65
CA LEU A 224 0.18 -16.61 7.92
C LEU A 224 -1.04 -16.65 8.85
N HIS A 225 -1.81 -17.74 8.89
CA HIS A 225 -3.00 -17.82 9.75
C HIS A 225 -2.66 -17.83 11.26
N TRP A 226 -1.44 -18.21 11.62
CA TRP A 226 -0.94 -18.13 13.01
C TRP A 226 -0.78 -16.68 13.47
N GLY A 227 -0.69 -15.73 12.53
CA GLY A 227 -0.87 -14.30 12.81
C GLY A 227 0.41 -13.57 13.20
N ALA A 228 1.58 -14.10 12.83
CA ALA A 228 2.89 -13.47 13.05
C ALA A 228 2.95 -12.01 12.57
N LEU A 229 2.45 -11.71 11.36
CA LEU A 229 2.37 -10.32 10.89
C LEU A 229 1.48 -9.45 11.78
N SER A 230 0.35 -9.98 12.25
CA SER A 230 -0.52 -9.23 13.18
C SER A 230 0.17 -9.00 14.52
N ALA A 231 1.01 -9.94 14.98
CA ALA A 231 1.86 -9.76 16.14
C ALA A 231 2.89 -8.63 15.91
N THR A 232 3.49 -8.55 14.73
CA THR A 232 4.40 -7.45 14.36
C THR A 232 3.73 -6.09 14.49
N TYR A 233 2.51 -5.91 13.96
CA TYR A 233 1.75 -4.68 14.19
C TYR A 233 1.45 -4.46 15.67
N TYR A 234 0.99 -5.48 16.39
CA TYR A 234 0.70 -5.38 17.82
C TYR A 234 1.92 -4.88 18.61
N PHE A 235 3.12 -5.41 18.35
CA PHE A 235 4.34 -4.98 19.02
C PHE A 235 4.78 -3.57 18.61
N ILE A 236 4.52 -3.12 17.38
CA ILE A 236 4.73 -1.72 16.99
C ILE A 236 3.85 -0.79 17.84
N PHE A 237 2.55 -1.10 17.98
CA PHE A 237 1.63 -0.29 18.79
C PHE A 237 1.99 -0.32 20.28
N LYS A 238 2.33 -1.50 20.80
CA LYS A 238 2.80 -1.66 22.18
C LYS A 238 4.05 -0.82 22.45
N TRP A 239 5.06 -0.91 21.58
CA TRP A 239 6.27 -0.10 21.70
C TRP A 239 5.95 1.40 21.63
N ALA A 240 5.06 1.80 20.74
CA ALA A 240 4.67 3.20 20.56
C ALA A 240 3.98 3.77 21.82
N ASP A 241 3.09 2.99 22.45
CA ASP A 241 2.45 3.34 23.72
C ASP A 241 3.49 3.50 24.84
N GLU A 242 4.44 2.56 24.96
CA GLU A 242 5.50 2.58 25.98
C GLU A 242 6.47 3.76 25.83
N HIS A 243 6.61 4.30 24.61
CA HIS A 243 7.59 5.36 24.28
C HIS A 243 6.94 6.72 24.01
N SER A 244 5.70 6.94 24.48
CA SER A 244 5.00 8.24 24.38
C SER A 244 4.92 8.77 22.93
N VAL A 245 4.78 7.87 21.96
CA VAL A 245 4.54 8.22 20.56
C VAL A 245 3.11 8.77 20.43
N GLU A 246 2.89 9.79 19.61
CA GLU A 246 1.55 10.35 19.40
C GLU A 246 0.82 9.63 18.27
N LYS A 247 1.57 9.12 17.28
CA LYS A 247 1.01 8.62 16.03
C LYS A 247 1.81 7.46 15.44
N VAL A 248 1.08 6.47 14.95
CA VAL A 248 1.61 5.36 14.14
C VAL A 248 1.16 5.56 12.69
N ASP A 249 2.11 5.63 11.77
CA ASP A 249 1.88 5.77 10.33
C ASP A 249 2.04 4.41 9.65
N LEU A 250 0.94 3.87 9.15
CA LEU A 250 0.89 2.58 8.47
C LEU A 250 1.11 2.73 6.96
N LEU A 251 1.67 3.86 6.53
CA LEU A 251 1.90 4.22 5.13
C LEU A 251 0.60 4.22 4.31
N ARG A 252 0.75 4.08 3.00
CA ARG A 252 -0.34 4.10 2.05
C ARG A 252 -0.83 2.69 1.73
N SER A 253 -2.11 2.58 1.41
CA SER A 253 -2.71 1.44 0.72
C SER A 253 -3.68 1.94 -0.33
N ARG A 254 -4.12 1.07 -1.23
CA ARG A 254 -5.26 1.39 -2.08
C ARG A 254 -6.53 1.31 -1.22
N PRO A 255 -7.55 2.16 -1.44
CA PRO A 255 -8.77 2.16 -0.64
C PRO A 255 -9.73 1.06 -1.09
N ASN A 256 -9.30 -0.20 -1.04
CA ASN A 256 -10.10 -1.34 -1.50
C ASN A 256 -10.21 -2.42 -0.44
N THR A 257 -11.44 -2.81 -0.13
CA THR A 257 -11.74 -3.82 0.88
C THR A 257 -11.38 -5.24 0.44
N GLY A 258 -11.28 -5.49 -0.86
CA GLY A 258 -10.93 -6.79 -1.44
C GLY A 258 -9.42 -7.10 -1.46
N ASP A 259 -8.53 -6.12 -1.29
CA ASP A 259 -7.07 -6.36 -1.30
C ASP A 259 -6.51 -6.81 0.06
N GLY A 260 -7.34 -6.76 1.11
CA GLY A 260 -7.00 -7.12 2.49
C GLY A 260 -6.02 -6.17 3.18
N VAL A 261 -5.20 -5.41 2.46
CA VAL A 261 -4.20 -4.49 3.03
C VAL A 261 -4.89 -3.31 3.70
N TYR A 262 -5.84 -2.68 3.02
CA TYR A 262 -6.61 -1.57 3.58
C TYR A 262 -7.38 -1.99 4.83
N GLU A 263 -8.09 -3.11 4.72
CA GLU A 263 -8.91 -3.67 5.81
C GLU A 263 -8.07 -4.11 6.99
N HIS A 264 -6.91 -4.71 6.76
CA HIS A 264 -5.99 -5.07 7.83
C HIS A 264 -5.52 -3.84 8.60
N LYS A 265 -5.07 -2.79 7.90
CA LYS A 265 -4.62 -1.54 8.53
C LYS A 265 -5.74 -0.80 9.27
N ARG A 266 -6.99 -0.92 8.81
CA ARG A 266 -8.17 -0.30 9.44
C ARG A 266 -8.52 -0.89 10.82
N ARG A 267 -8.01 -2.08 11.14
CA ARG A 267 -8.26 -2.76 12.44
C ARG A 267 -7.46 -2.15 13.60
N TRP A 268 -6.43 -1.39 13.30
CA TRP A 268 -5.56 -0.70 14.25
C TRP A 268 -6.11 0.71 14.55
#